data_AF-A0A1H3VH67-F1
#
_entry.id   AF-A0A1H3VH67-F1
#
_cell.length_a   1.000
_cell.length_b   1.000
_cell.length_c   1.000
_cell.angle_alpha   90.00
_cell.angle_beta   90.00
_cell.angle_gamma   90.00
#
_symmetry.space_group_name_H-M   'P 1'
#
loop_
_entity.id
_entity.type
_entity.pdbx_description
1 polymer ?
#
loop_
_entity_poly.entity_id
_entity_poly.type
_entity_poly.pdbx_seq_one_letter_code
_entity_poly.pdbx_strand_id
1 'polypeptide(L)'
;MHHRRPTAVNRLFQIFGLFVVSVALLSPSAQASERKKPVAKKHQAQTVSAKRAAAPRKAASAGKAVRATARTAKAPVRVVYEPAKPTFGQMAGLHQVADPLDLKSSVAFVIDQDTNEVLVSKNDHAVLPIASLTKLMTGLLITQAGLPMDEPLTITQDDVDMEKGSRSRLSVGTTLTRGEMLHLALMSSENRAAHALGRTYPGGLDAFVALMNSKARSIGMIDTKYVEPTGLSSRNQSSARDLARLVNVAHGDPVMREFSTSPGYEVAVGQRTLQYNNTNGLVKNPEWTIGLQKTGYISEAGRCLVMQTHIAGRKLIMVFLDSAGKFSRLGDAQRVRHWVESLPTLGAKLQATRAG
;
A
#
# COMPACT_ATOMS: atom_id res chain seq x y z
N MET A 1 -67.28 12.07 24.58
CA MET A 1 -66.12 11.38 23.96
C MET A 1 -64.89 11.66 24.81
N HIS A 2 -64.35 10.59 25.41
CA HIS A 2 -63.33 10.64 26.46
C HIS A 2 -61.95 11.03 25.93
N HIS A 3 -61.28 11.99 26.58
CA HIS A 3 -59.83 11.88 26.76
C HIS A 3 -59.41 12.28 28.18
N ARG A 4 -58.69 11.33 28.78
CA ARG A 4 -58.12 11.34 30.12
C ARG A 4 -56.83 12.17 30.14
N ARG A 5 -56.65 12.91 31.24
CA ARG A 5 -55.37 13.40 31.82
C ARG A 5 -54.45 12.19 32.17
N PRO A 6 -53.12 12.30 32.43
CA PRO A 6 -52.55 13.28 33.37
C PRO A 6 -51.08 13.74 33.21
N THR A 7 -50.77 14.63 34.15
CA THR A 7 -49.57 15.34 34.61
C THR A 7 -48.34 14.49 35.00
N ALA A 8 -47.15 15.10 34.87
CA ALA A 8 -45.94 14.91 35.68
C ALA A 8 -45.21 16.29 35.68
N VAL A 9 -44.97 17.04 36.78
CA VAL A 9 -44.16 16.76 38.00
C VAL A 9 -42.81 16.17 37.58
N ASN A 10 -41.64 16.82 37.70
CA ASN A 10 -41.14 17.59 38.82
C ASN A 10 -40.05 18.58 38.37
N ARG A 11 -40.12 19.82 38.86
CA ARG A 11 -39.01 20.79 38.84
C ARG A 11 -38.16 20.55 40.09
N LEU A 12 -36.85 20.39 39.95
CA LEU A 12 -35.92 20.68 41.03
C LEU A 12 -34.96 21.78 40.58
N PHE A 13 -34.93 22.84 41.38
CA PHE A 13 -34.13 24.04 41.20
C PHE A 13 -32.65 23.80 41.53
N GLN A 14 -31.85 24.58 40.79
CA GLN A 14 -30.55 25.21 41.05
C GLN A 14 -30.21 25.41 42.56
N ILE A 15 -28.98 25.61 43.05
CA ILE A 15 -27.92 26.60 42.71
C ILE A 15 -26.61 26.19 43.45
N PHE A 16 -25.46 26.68 42.94
CA PHE A 16 -24.10 26.87 43.53
C PHE A 16 -23.05 25.82 43.17
N GLY A 17 -21.86 26.16 42.67
CA GLY A 17 -21.23 27.44 42.40
C GLY A 17 -19.84 27.19 41.77
N LEU A 18 -19.38 28.13 40.94
CA LEU A 18 -18.09 28.14 40.24
C LEU A 18 -16.89 27.76 41.14
N PHE A 19 -16.01 26.90 40.63
CA PHE A 19 -14.58 26.97 40.92
C PHE A 19 -13.80 26.94 39.61
N VAL A 20 -13.40 28.13 39.18
CA VAL A 20 -12.36 28.35 38.17
C VAL A 20 -11.05 28.46 38.95
N VAL A 21 -10.12 27.53 38.72
CA VAL A 21 -8.72 27.70 39.14
C VAL A 21 -7.86 27.70 37.89
N SER A 22 -7.56 28.92 37.44
CA SER A 22 -6.47 29.22 36.52
C SER A 22 -5.15 29.05 37.26
N VAL A 23 -4.26 28.17 36.79
CA VAL A 23 -2.84 28.22 37.14
C VAL A 23 -2.06 28.52 35.87
N ALA A 24 -1.61 29.77 35.80
CA ALA A 24 -0.70 30.27 34.79
C ALA A 24 0.74 29.87 35.11
N LEU A 25 1.37 29.27 34.10
CA LEU A 25 2.76 29.43 33.66
C LEU A 25 3.72 30.18 34.60
N LEU A 26 4.67 29.43 35.18
CA LEU A 26 5.95 29.96 35.66
C LEU A 26 7.08 29.06 35.14
N SER A 27 7.77 29.56 34.12
CA SER A 27 9.05 29.03 33.64
C SER A 27 10.20 29.62 34.48
N PRO A 28 11.17 28.83 34.96
CA PRO A 28 12.43 29.38 35.43
C PRO A 28 13.37 29.63 34.24
N SER A 29 13.71 30.90 34.05
CA SER A 29 14.86 31.33 33.24
C SER A 29 16.17 30.88 33.90
N ALA A 30 17.01 30.15 33.17
CA ALA A 30 18.42 29.97 33.50
C ALA A 30 19.28 29.84 32.24
N GLN A 31 19.98 30.95 31.93
CA GLN A 31 21.31 31.06 31.33
C GLN A 31 21.65 30.16 30.12
N ALA A 32 21.42 30.72 28.93
CA ALA A 32 22.17 30.35 27.74
C ALA A 32 23.60 30.90 27.84
N SER A 33 24.56 30.00 28.08
CA SER A 33 25.99 30.26 27.88
C SER A 33 26.32 30.06 26.40
N GLU A 34 26.89 31.09 25.77
CA GLU A 34 27.40 31.06 24.40
C GLU A 34 28.47 29.98 24.24
N ARG A 35 28.12 28.88 23.55
CA ARG A 35 29.11 27.91 23.04
C ARG A 35 29.40 28.18 21.58
N LYS A 36 30.64 28.62 21.35
CA LYS A 36 31.29 28.90 20.08
C LYS A 36 31.07 27.80 19.03
N LYS A 37 30.75 28.23 17.81
CA LYS A 37 30.74 27.45 16.56
C LYS A 37 32.05 26.67 16.38
N PRO A 38 32.04 25.36 16.08
CA PRO A 38 33.19 24.69 15.50
C PRO A 38 33.22 24.99 14.01
N VAL A 39 34.26 25.71 13.59
CA VAL A 39 34.65 25.90 12.19
C VAL A 39 35.03 24.55 11.60
N ALA A 40 34.34 24.14 10.53
CA ALA A 40 34.71 23.02 9.70
C ALA A 40 36.08 23.28 9.05
N LYS A 41 37.14 22.66 9.58
CA LYS A 41 38.43 22.59 8.91
C LYS A 41 38.40 21.48 7.87
N LYS A 42 38.59 21.88 6.61
CA LYS A 42 38.93 21.00 5.48
C LYS A 42 40.12 20.11 5.86
N HIS A 43 39.91 18.80 5.96
CA HIS A 43 41.00 17.84 5.91
C HIS A 43 41.28 17.48 4.45
N GLN A 44 42.36 18.09 3.91
CA GLN A 44 43.05 17.59 2.73
C GLN A 44 43.76 16.29 3.12
N ALA A 45 43.37 15.18 2.51
CA ALA A 45 44.12 13.94 2.56
C ALA A 45 45.38 14.09 1.69
N GLN A 46 46.54 14.17 2.34
CA GLN A 46 47.84 14.11 1.70
C GLN A 46 48.12 12.68 1.23
N THR A 47 48.32 12.56 -0.08
CA THR A 47 48.89 11.39 -0.76
C THR A 47 50.34 11.18 -0.33
N VAL A 48 50.63 10.07 0.34
CA VAL A 48 52.00 9.61 0.56
C VAL A 48 52.44 8.80 -0.65
N SER A 49 53.27 9.43 -1.49
CA SER A 49 53.93 8.80 -2.64
C SER A 49 55.29 8.24 -2.19
N ALA A 50 55.42 6.92 -2.16
CA ALA A 50 56.69 6.25 -1.91
C ALA A 50 57.46 6.09 -3.24
N LYS A 51 58.53 6.90 -3.39
CA LYS A 51 59.55 6.78 -4.43
C LYS A 51 60.35 5.49 -4.22
N ARG A 52 60.42 4.62 -5.22
CA ARG A 52 61.51 3.63 -5.35
C ARG A 52 62.10 3.69 -6.75
N ALA A 53 63.43 3.74 -6.79
CA ALA A 53 64.27 4.13 -7.90
C ALA A 53 64.23 3.16 -9.10
N ALA A 54 64.45 3.72 -10.29
CA ALA A 54 64.57 3.02 -11.55
C ALA A 54 66.02 2.55 -11.79
N ALA A 55 66.16 1.33 -12.32
CA ALA A 55 67.38 0.80 -12.94
C ALA A 55 67.04 0.28 -14.35
N PRO A 56 68.00 0.24 -15.30
CA PRO A 56 67.74 0.45 -16.72
C PRO A 56 67.24 -0.81 -17.46
N ARG A 57 66.38 -0.58 -18.46
CA ARG A 57 65.91 -1.61 -19.40
C ARG A 57 67.00 -1.97 -20.41
N LYS A 58 67.41 -3.24 -20.44
CA LYS A 58 68.01 -3.88 -21.63
C LYS A 58 66.90 -4.52 -22.46
N ALA A 59 66.87 -4.21 -23.76
CA ALA A 59 66.01 -4.86 -24.74
C ALA A 59 66.53 -6.27 -25.04
N ALA A 60 65.64 -7.27 -25.05
CA ALA A 60 65.91 -8.57 -25.66
C ALA A 60 64.60 -9.22 -26.15
N SER A 61 64.63 -9.53 -27.45
CA SER A 61 63.82 -10.41 -28.31
C SER A 61 62.46 -10.96 -27.86
N ALA A 62 61.49 -10.77 -28.77
CA ALA A 62 60.20 -11.45 -28.80
C ALA A 62 60.37 -12.96 -29.10
N GLY A 63 59.97 -13.79 -28.13
CA GLY A 63 59.64 -15.20 -28.36
C GLY A 63 58.13 -15.40 -28.19
N LYS A 64 57.43 -15.82 -29.25
CA LYS A 64 56.01 -16.17 -29.21
C LYS A 64 55.80 -17.41 -28.33
N ALA A 65 55.36 -17.22 -27.09
CA ALA A 65 54.77 -18.29 -26.29
C ALA A 65 53.27 -18.35 -26.58
N VAL A 66 52.83 -19.39 -27.31
CA VAL A 66 51.41 -19.67 -27.54
C VAL A 66 50.82 -20.17 -26.22
N ARG A 67 50.11 -19.29 -25.52
CA ARG A 67 49.34 -19.64 -24.31
C ARG A 67 48.01 -20.24 -24.79
N ALA A 68 47.89 -21.57 -24.76
CA ALA A 68 46.64 -22.26 -25.04
C ALA A 68 45.61 -21.88 -23.96
N THR A 69 44.69 -20.98 -24.31
CA THR A 69 43.51 -20.69 -23.48
C THR A 69 42.48 -21.79 -23.73
N ALA A 70 42.32 -22.70 -22.77
CA ALA A 70 41.19 -23.62 -22.75
C ALA A 70 39.90 -22.80 -22.56
N ARG A 71 39.21 -22.48 -23.65
CA ARG A 71 37.84 -21.95 -23.63
C ARG A 71 36.91 -23.10 -23.24
N THR A 72 36.54 -23.17 -21.96
CA THR A 72 35.34 -23.92 -21.57
C THR A 72 34.13 -23.14 -22.07
N ALA A 73 33.70 -23.45 -23.29
CA ALA A 73 32.44 -22.97 -23.83
C ALA A 73 31.31 -23.60 -23.00
N LYS A 74 30.80 -22.87 -22.00
CA LYS A 74 29.48 -23.19 -21.43
C LYS A 74 28.48 -23.03 -22.57
N ALA A 75 27.86 -24.14 -22.97
CA ALA A 75 26.79 -24.13 -23.95
C ALA A 75 25.72 -23.12 -23.52
N PRO A 76 25.17 -22.31 -24.45
CA PRO A 76 24.10 -21.39 -24.11
C PRO A 76 22.92 -22.20 -23.58
N VAL A 77 22.58 -22.00 -22.31
CA VAL A 77 21.34 -22.54 -21.75
C VAL A 77 20.21 -21.89 -22.55
N ARG A 78 19.57 -22.67 -23.43
CA ARG A 78 18.30 -22.28 -24.05
C ARG A 78 17.31 -22.10 -22.91
N VAL A 79 17.09 -20.85 -22.51
CA VAL A 79 15.95 -20.50 -21.67
C VAL A 79 14.73 -20.78 -22.54
N VAL A 80 14.06 -21.89 -22.28
CA VAL A 80 12.78 -22.19 -22.92
C VAL A 80 11.84 -21.07 -22.51
N TYR A 81 11.45 -20.24 -23.47
CA TYR A 81 10.44 -19.21 -23.27
C TYR A 81 9.10 -19.92 -23.08
N GLU A 82 8.71 -20.16 -21.84
CA GLU A 82 7.33 -20.53 -21.54
C GLU A 82 6.47 -19.27 -21.64
N PRO A 83 5.46 -19.23 -22.53
CA PRO A 83 4.56 -18.10 -22.61
C PRO A 83 3.85 -17.94 -21.26
N ALA A 84 3.77 -16.70 -20.77
CA ALA A 84 3.06 -16.41 -19.55
C ALA A 84 1.61 -16.91 -19.65
N LYS A 85 1.14 -17.66 -18.64
CA LYS A 85 -0.26 -18.08 -18.57
C LYS A 85 -1.16 -16.85 -18.62
N PRO A 86 -2.25 -16.88 -19.41
CA PRO A 86 -3.16 -15.75 -19.49
C PRO A 86 -3.83 -15.49 -18.13
N THR A 87 -4.09 -14.22 -17.85
CA THR A 87 -4.84 -13.82 -16.65
C THR A 87 -6.34 -14.18 -16.80
N PHE A 88 -7.09 -14.17 -15.70
CA PHE A 88 -8.54 -14.41 -15.76
C PHE A 88 -9.26 -13.36 -16.62
N GLY A 89 -8.85 -12.09 -16.54
CA GLY A 89 -9.42 -11.04 -17.38
C GLY A 89 -9.07 -11.20 -18.86
N GLN A 90 -7.88 -11.70 -19.19
CA GLN A 90 -7.53 -12.06 -20.56
C GLN A 90 -8.36 -13.24 -21.10
N MET A 91 -8.53 -14.31 -20.31
CA MET A 91 -9.36 -15.45 -20.69
C MET A 91 -10.83 -15.06 -20.88
N ALA A 92 -11.32 -14.10 -20.09
CA ALA A 92 -12.66 -13.55 -20.21
C ALA A 92 -12.82 -12.48 -21.30
N GLY A 93 -11.76 -12.15 -22.06
CA GLY A 93 -11.80 -11.17 -23.14
C GLY A 93 -11.96 -9.71 -22.71
N LEU A 94 -11.78 -9.40 -21.41
CA LEU A 94 -12.06 -8.07 -20.84
C LEU A 94 -11.13 -6.97 -21.37
N HIS A 95 -9.96 -7.34 -21.89
CA HIS A 95 -9.01 -6.41 -22.52
C HIS A 95 -9.49 -5.84 -23.86
N GLN A 96 -10.52 -6.44 -24.49
CA GLN A 96 -11.02 -6.00 -25.79
C GLN A 96 -12.01 -4.84 -25.70
N VAL A 97 -12.40 -4.45 -24.48
CA VAL A 97 -13.29 -3.31 -24.26
C VAL A 97 -12.49 -2.03 -24.40
N ALA A 98 -12.81 -1.24 -25.43
CA ALA A 98 -12.24 0.08 -25.64
C ALA A 98 -12.74 1.07 -24.60
N ASP A 99 -11.88 2.01 -24.23
CA ASP A 99 -12.21 3.13 -23.35
C ASP A 99 -11.53 4.41 -23.85
N PRO A 100 -12.10 5.60 -23.59
CA PRO A 100 -11.59 6.86 -24.13
C PRO A 100 -10.23 7.28 -23.55
N LEU A 101 -9.77 6.64 -22.48
CA LEU A 101 -8.49 6.93 -21.83
C LEU A 101 -7.40 5.91 -22.19
N ASP A 102 -7.67 4.97 -23.10
CA ASP A 102 -6.77 3.89 -23.49
C ASP A 102 -6.14 3.18 -22.27
N LEU A 103 -6.99 2.85 -21.28
CA LEU A 103 -6.55 2.19 -20.06
C LEU A 103 -6.06 0.77 -20.37
N LYS A 104 -4.91 0.42 -19.77
CA LYS A 104 -4.28 -0.89 -19.94
C LYS A 104 -4.73 -1.90 -18.89
N SER A 105 -5.61 -1.49 -17.99
CA SER A 105 -6.40 -2.35 -17.12
C SER A 105 -7.62 -2.87 -17.87
N SER A 106 -7.90 -4.16 -17.71
CA SER A 106 -9.12 -4.76 -18.28
C SER A 106 -10.36 -4.38 -17.49
N VAL A 107 -10.20 -4.02 -16.21
CA VAL A 107 -11.24 -3.44 -15.37
C VAL A 107 -10.76 -2.12 -14.79
N ALA A 108 -11.58 -1.08 -14.90
CA ALA A 108 -11.34 0.21 -14.28
C ALA A 108 -12.63 0.78 -13.71
N PHE A 109 -12.55 1.32 -12.49
CA PHE A 109 -13.65 2.01 -11.85
C PHE A 109 -13.11 3.22 -11.08
N VAL A 110 -13.61 4.41 -11.40
CA VAL A 110 -13.21 5.66 -10.75
C VAL A 110 -14.46 6.38 -10.30
N ILE A 111 -14.54 6.66 -9.00
CA ILE A 111 -15.67 7.35 -8.40
C ILE A 111 -15.20 8.52 -7.55
N ASP A 112 -16.06 9.52 -7.45
CA ASP A 112 -15.97 10.54 -6.42
C ASP A 112 -16.47 9.98 -5.08
N GLN A 113 -15.62 10.06 -4.06
CA GLN A 113 -15.86 9.47 -2.76
C GLN A 113 -17.02 10.13 -2.01
N ASP A 114 -17.20 11.44 -2.18
CA ASP A 114 -18.18 12.22 -1.41
C ASP A 114 -19.57 12.15 -2.08
N THR A 115 -19.62 12.15 -3.41
CA THR A 115 -20.88 12.20 -4.19
C THR A 115 -21.31 10.86 -4.79
N ASN A 116 -20.43 9.86 -4.83
CA ASN A 116 -20.59 8.61 -5.58
C ASN A 116 -20.75 8.79 -7.11
N GLU A 117 -20.39 9.96 -7.66
CA GLU A 117 -20.37 10.16 -9.10
C GLU A 117 -19.37 9.20 -9.74
N VAL A 118 -19.83 8.43 -10.73
CA VAL A 118 -18.98 7.53 -11.51
C VAL A 118 -18.33 8.31 -12.64
N LEU A 119 -17.00 8.39 -12.63
CA LEU A 119 -16.22 9.10 -13.65
C LEU A 119 -15.68 8.15 -14.72
N VAL A 120 -15.25 6.96 -14.32
CA VAL A 120 -14.80 5.91 -15.23
C VAL A 120 -15.46 4.60 -14.82
N SER A 121 -16.00 3.89 -15.80
CA SER A 121 -16.53 2.53 -15.65
C SER A 121 -16.12 1.70 -16.86
N LYS A 122 -15.33 0.65 -16.61
CA LYS A 122 -14.87 -0.33 -17.59
C LYS A 122 -14.92 -1.70 -16.93
N ASN A 123 -15.85 -2.55 -17.37
CA ASN A 123 -16.04 -3.91 -16.84
C ASN A 123 -16.15 -3.95 -15.30
N ASP A 124 -16.74 -2.92 -14.68
CA ASP A 124 -16.64 -2.69 -13.23
C ASP A 124 -17.37 -3.74 -12.36
N HIS A 125 -18.25 -4.53 -12.97
CA HIS A 125 -18.93 -5.69 -12.40
C HIS A 125 -18.17 -7.01 -12.55
N ALA A 126 -17.07 -7.05 -13.32
CA ALA A 126 -16.32 -8.28 -13.52
C ALA A 126 -15.69 -8.77 -12.22
N VAL A 127 -15.96 -10.03 -11.86
CA VAL A 127 -15.42 -10.68 -10.66
C VAL A 127 -14.12 -11.37 -11.03
N LEU A 128 -13.01 -10.84 -10.51
CA LEU A 128 -11.67 -11.30 -10.84
C LEU A 128 -10.87 -11.62 -9.58
N PRO A 129 -9.82 -12.47 -9.68
CA PRO A 129 -8.81 -12.56 -8.64
C PRO A 129 -8.22 -11.18 -8.34
N ILE A 130 -8.17 -10.79 -7.07
CA ILE A 130 -7.75 -9.43 -6.66
C ILE A 130 -6.36 -9.35 -6.05
N ALA A 131 -5.66 -10.49 -6.00
CA ALA A 131 -4.34 -10.59 -5.40
C ALA A 131 -4.30 -9.93 -4.00
N SER A 132 -3.18 -9.29 -3.66
CA SER A 132 -2.97 -8.63 -2.37
C SER A 132 -3.83 -7.40 -2.08
N LEU A 133 -4.76 -7.00 -2.95
CA LEU A 133 -5.82 -6.06 -2.55
C LEU A 133 -6.64 -6.61 -1.39
N THR A 134 -6.72 -7.94 -1.27
CA THR A 134 -7.21 -8.68 -0.11
C THR A 134 -6.77 -8.09 1.23
N LYS A 135 -5.51 -7.65 1.34
CA LYS A 135 -4.94 -7.20 2.61
C LYS A 135 -5.59 -5.92 3.15
N LEU A 136 -6.36 -5.19 2.34
CA LEU A 136 -7.18 -4.08 2.85
C LEU A 136 -8.30 -4.58 3.77
N MET A 137 -8.96 -5.69 3.44
CA MET A 137 -9.95 -6.31 4.32
C MET A 137 -9.28 -6.86 5.57
N THR A 138 -8.12 -7.51 5.42
CA THR A 138 -7.31 -7.98 6.56
C THR A 138 -6.98 -6.85 7.51
N GLY A 139 -6.46 -5.74 6.99
CA GLY A 139 -6.11 -4.59 7.82
C GLY A 139 -7.31 -3.95 8.50
N LEU A 140 -8.41 -3.77 7.76
CA LEU A 140 -9.65 -3.21 8.30
C LEU A 140 -10.18 -4.01 9.49
N LEU A 141 -10.14 -5.35 9.42
CA LEU A 141 -10.59 -6.18 10.53
C LEU A 141 -9.66 -6.13 11.73
N ILE A 142 -8.34 -6.11 11.50
CA ILE A 142 -7.34 -6.02 12.58
C ILE A 142 -7.47 -4.70 13.33
N THR A 143 -7.62 -3.57 12.63
CA THR A 143 -7.78 -2.28 13.29
C THR A 143 -9.11 -2.17 14.04
N GLN A 144 -10.20 -2.67 13.46
CA GLN A 144 -11.52 -2.65 14.10
C GLN A 144 -11.65 -3.57 15.31
N ALA A 145 -10.81 -4.61 15.41
CA ALA A 145 -10.86 -5.54 16.52
C ALA A 145 -10.34 -4.95 17.84
N GLY A 146 -9.63 -3.81 17.81
CA GLY A 146 -9.10 -3.17 19.01
C GLY A 146 -8.07 -4.01 19.77
N LEU A 147 -7.39 -4.94 19.07
CA LEU A 147 -6.35 -5.77 19.65
C LEU A 147 -5.08 -4.94 19.94
N PRO A 148 -4.29 -5.28 20.97
CA PRO A 148 -3.07 -4.53 21.30
C PRO A 148 -2.09 -4.54 20.13
N MET A 149 -1.73 -3.34 19.63
CA MET A 149 -0.83 -3.19 18.48
C MET A 149 0.63 -3.48 18.84
N ASP A 150 0.99 -3.45 20.11
CA ASP A 150 2.30 -3.79 20.66
C ASP A 150 2.47 -5.30 20.96
N GLU A 151 1.41 -6.10 20.81
CA GLU A 151 1.47 -7.54 21.02
C GLU A 151 2.49 -8.19 20.08
N PRO A 152 3.47 -8.96 20.60
CA PRO A 152 4.46 -9.64 19.78
C PRO A 152 3.83 -10.85 19.08
N LEU A 153 3.92 -10.87 17.75
CA LEU A 153 3.47 -11.98 16.92
C LEU A 153 4.68 -12.63 16.24
N THR A 154 4.78 -13.96 16.36
CA THR A 154 5.86 -14.74 15.74
C THR A 154 5.39 -15.36 14.43
N ILE A 155 6.20 -15.20 13.38
CA ILE A 155 6.05 -15.92 12.12
C ILE A 155 6.35 -17.40 12.35
N THR A 156 5.40 -18.26 11.99
CA THR A 156 5.47 -19.71 12.15
C THR A 156 5.57 -20.40 10.78
N GLN A 157 5.71 -21.72 10.80
CA GLN A 157 5.69 -22.51 9.56
C GLN A 157 4.34 -22.40 8.83
N ASP A 158 3.24 -22.20 9.56
CA ASP A 158 1.89 -22.04 9.00
C ASP A 158 1.77 -20.75 8.18
N ASP A 159 2.62 -19.75 8.42
CA ASP A 159 2.62 -18.49 7.68
C ASP A 159 3.40 -18.57 6.37
N VAL A 160 4.16 -19.65 6.16
CA VAL A 160 4.97 -19.83 4.97
C VAL A 160 4.10 -20.22 3.79
N ASP A 161 3.98 -19.32 2.82
CA ASP A 161 3.43 -19.68 1.52
C ASP A 161 4.34 -20.69 0.78
N MET A 162 3.72 -21.72 0.21
CA MET A 162 4.34 -22.57 -0.82
C MET A 162 3.71 -22.34 -2.21
N GLU A 163 2.71 -21.46 -2.28
CA GLU A 163 2.01 -21.13 -3.51
C GLU A 163 2.80 -20.13 -4.36
N LYS A 164 2.84 -20.40 -5.67
CA LYS A 164 3.24 -19.43 -6.72
C LYS A 164 4.65 -18.85 -6.56
N GLY A 165 5.53 -19.53 -5.81
CA GLY A 165 6.92 -19.12 -5.61
C GLY A 165 7.05 -17.75 -4.95
N SER A 166 6.05 -17.35 -4.16
CA SER A 166 6.09 -16.12 -3.37
C SER A 166 7.28 -16.15 -2.41
N ARG A 167 7.81 -14.96 -2.10
CA ARG A 167 8.99 -14.80 -1.25
C ARG A 167 8.66 -13.75 -0.21
N SER A 168 8.97 -14.08 1.04
CA SER A 168 8.95 -13.16 2.16
C SER A 168 10.35 -12.97 2.69
N ARG A 169 10.62 -11.77 3.20
CA ARG A 169 11.89 -11.48 3.88
C ARG A 169 11.82 -11.75 5.38
N LEU A 170 10.63 -12.01 5.91
CA LEU A 170 10.43 -12.43 7.28
C LEU A 170 10.64 -13.95 7.36
N SER A 171 11.67 -14.40 8.06
CA SER A 171 11.91 -15.84 8.30
C SER A 171 10.95 -16.39 9.34
N VAL A 172 10.75 -17.72 9.34
CA VAL A 172 10.12 -18.40 10.48
C VAL A 172 10.92 -18.10 11.74
N GLY A 173 10.23 -17.82 12.85
CA GLY A 173 10.80 -17.37 14.11
C GLY A 173 10.98 -15.85 14.22
N THR A 174 10.83 -15.08 13.14
CA THR A 174 10.80 -13.61 13.24
C THR A 174 9.60 -13.17 14.07
N THR A 175 9.84 -12.34 15.09
CA THR A 175 8.79 -11.76 15.92
C THR A 175 8.76 -10.25 15.71
N LEU A 176 7.58 -9.72 15.39
CA LEU A 176 7.31 -8.29 15.26
C LEU A 176 6.03 -7.97 16.01
N THR A 177 5.83 -6.72 16.39
CA THR A 177 4.55 -6.28 16.97
C THR A 177 3.41 -6.41 15.96
N ARG A 178 2.17 -6.55 16.42
CA ARG A 178 0.96 -6.57 15.57
C ARG A 178 0.89 -5.34 14.66
N GLY A 179 1.26 -4.17 15.17
CA GLY A 179 1.35 -2.91 14.43
C GLY A 179 2.38 -2.99 13.28
N GLU A 180 3.58 -3.49 13.55
CA GLU A 180 4.60 -3.69 12.51
C GLU A 180 4.15 -4.71 11.45
N MET A 181 3.54 -5.82 11.87
CA MET A 181 2.98 -6.80 10.93
C MET A 181 1.94 -6.16 10.00
N LEU A 182 1.03 -5.36 10.57
CA LEU A 182 0.00 -4.64 9.82
C LEU A 182 0.61 -3.61 8.86
N HIS A 183 1.59 -2.85 9.34
CA HIS A 183 2.29 -1.86 8.53
C HIS A 183 2.97 -2.49 7.32
N LEU A 184 3.74 -3.56 7.52
CA LEU A 184 4.40 -4.29 6.44
C LEU A 184 3.39 -4.93 5.46
N ALA A 185 2.27 -5.45 5.96
CA ALA A 185 1.21 -6.02 5.14
C ALA A 185 0.54 -4.99 4.22
N LEU A 186 0.26 -3.79 4.72
CA LEU A 186 -0.41 -2.73 3.95
C LEU A 186 0.56 -2.00 3.01
N MET A 187 1.72 -1.58 3.51
CA MET A 187 2.71 -0.79 2.77
C MET A 187 3.45 -1.62 1.72
N SER A 188 4.07 -2.72 2.15
CA SER A 188 4.97 -3.54 1.34
C SER A 188 4.34 -4.83 0.84
N SER A 189 3.07 -5.09 1.18
CA SER A 189 2.37 -6.30 0.77
C SER A 189 2.99 -7.59 1.32
N GLU A 190 3.59 -7.56 2.51
CA GLU A 190 4.20 -8.74 3.14
C GLU A 190 3.16 -9.84 3.40
N ASN A 191 3.38 -11.03 2.85
CA ASN A 191 2.42 -12.14 2.90
C ASN A 191 2.44 -12.83 4.27
N ARG A 192 3.62 -13.08 4.83
CA ARG A 192 3.74 -13.79 6.12
C ARG A 192 3.18 -12.96 7.26
N ALA A 193 3.40 -11.64 7.22
CA ALA A 193 2.79 -10.73 8.18
C ALA A 193 1.25 -10.75 8.09
N ALA A 194 0.68 -10.67 6.89
CA ALA A 194 -0.77 -10.73 6.69
C ALA A 194 -1.38 -12.07 7.11
N HIS A 195 -0.68 -13.18 6.84
CA HIS A 195 -1.11 -14.51 7.25
C HIS A 195 -1.08 -14.64 8.78
N ALA A 196 0.03 -14.22 9.42
CA ALA A 196 0.17 -14.25 10.87
C ALA A 196 -0.91 -13.41 11.56
N LEU A 197 -1.27 -12.25 11.02
CA LEU A 197 -2.39 -11.43 11.52
C LEU A 197 -3.71 -12.18 11.52
N GLY A 198 -4.04 -12.89 10.42
CA GLY A 198 -5.25 -13.70 10.34
C GLY A 198 -5.21 -14.93 11.25
N ARG A 199 -4.07 -15.64 11.28
CA ARG A 199 -3.86 -16.85 12.10
C ARG A 199 -3.94 -16.56 13.60
N THR A 200 -3.39 -15.43 14.04
CA THR A 200 -3.36 -15.00 15.46
C THR A 200 -4.58 -14.20 15.89
N TYR A 201 -5.56 -14.02 15.01
CA TYR A 201 -6.84 -13.41 15.37
C TYR A 201 -7.58 -14.30 16.38
N PRO A 202 -8.33 -13.74 17.36
CA PRO A 202 -9.16 -14.54 18.26
C PRO A 202 -10.11 -15.47 17.50
N GLY A 203 -10.02 -16.78 17.76
CA GLY A 203 -10.75 -17.81 17.02
C GLY A 203 -10.00 -18.42 15.82
N GLY A 204 -8.80 -17.93 15.51
CA GLY A 204 -7.91 -18.49 14.50
C GLY A 204 -8.26 -18.10 13.06
N LEU A 205 -7.54 -18.70 12.11
CA LEU A 205 -7.59 -18.35 10.69
C LEU A 205 -8.99 -18.56 10.08
N ASP A 206 -9.66 -19.66 10.40
CA ASP A 206 -11.00 -19.96 9.87
C ASP A 206 -12.04 -18.92 10.32
N ALA A 207 -11.99 -18.54 11.61
CA ALA A 207 -12.84 -17.47 12.15
C ALA A 207 -12.54 -16.13 11.48
N PHE A 208 -11.25 -15.84 11.22
CA PHE A 208 -10.85 -14.62 10.52
C PHE A 208 -11.39 -14.58 9.08
N VAL A 209 -11.28 -15.67 8.31
CA VAL A 209 -11.83 -15.74 6.95
C VAL A 209 -13.35 -15.66 6.94
N ALA A 210 -14.03 -16.27 7.92
CA ALA A 210 -15.47 -16.11 8.09
C ALA A 210 -15.84 -14.64 8.36
N LEU A 211 -15.06 -13.94 9.20
CA LEU A 211 -15.24 -12.53 9.48
C LEU A 211 -14.98 -11.64 8.26
N MET A 212 -13.97 -11.94 7.43
CA MET A 212 -13.71 -11.22 6.17
C MET A 212 -14.94 -11.26 5.25
N ASN A 213 -15.53 -12.43 5.06
CA ASN A 213 -16.72 -12.58 4.22
C ASN A 213 -17.97 -11.97 4.86
N SER A 214 -18.10 -12.04 6.19
CA SER A 214 -19.18 -11.39 6.92
C SER A 214 -19.11 -9.87 6.79
N LYS A 215 -17.92 -9.30 6.95
CA LYS A 215 -17.65 -7.87 6.77
C LYS A 215 -17.95 -7.44 5.34
N ALA A 216 -17.47 -8.19 4.33
CA ALA A 216 -17.76 -7.92 2.92
C ALA A 216 -19.26 -7.75 2.68
N ARG A 217 -20.09 -8.71 3.10
CA ARG A 217 -21.55 -8.62 3.00
C ARG A 217 -22.12 -7.40 3.75
N SER A 218 -21.64 -7.15 4.96
CA SER A 218 -22.14 -6.03 5.79
C SER A 218 -21.91 -4.65 5.19
N ILE A 219 -20.86 -4.50 4.36
CA ILE A 219 -20.56 -3.23 3.66
C ILE A 219 -20.99 -3.25 2.18
N GLY A 220 -21.84 -4.21 1.80
CA GLY A 220 -22.44 -4.28 0.46
C GLY A 220 -21.50 -4.79 -0.63
N MET A 221 -20.44 -5.52 -0.28
CA MET A 221 -19.56 -6.18 -1.24
C MET A 221 -20.12 -7.56 -1.62
N ILE A 222 -21.14 -7.57 -2.48
CA ILE A 222 -21.93 -8.77 -2.81
C ILE A 222 -21.23 -9.71 -3.81
N ASP A 223 -20.26 -9.21 -4.57
CA ASP A 223 -19.49 -9.95 -5.57
C ASP A 223 -18.16 -10.49 -5.00
N THR A 224 -17.95 -10.30 -3.70
CA THR A 224 -16.67 -10.55 -3.05
C THR A 224 -16.65 -11.86 -2.27
N LYS A 225 -15.56 -12.62 -2.44
CA LYS A 225 -15.27 -13.82 -1.66
C LYS A 225 -13.80 -13.84 -1.25
N TYR A 226 -13.57 -14.07 0.04
CA TYR A 226 -12.24 -14.34 0.60
C TYR A 226 -12.13 -15.80 1.03
N VAL A 227 -10.97 -16.40 0.79
CA VAL A 227 -10.61 -17.74 1.30
C VAL A 227 -9.37 -17.70 2.19
N GLU A 228 -8.63 -16.59 2.21
CA GLU A 228 -7.41 -16.39 3.00
C GLU A 228 -7.04 -14.88 3.07
N PRO A 229 -6.18 -14.43 4.03
CA PRO A 229 -5.96 -13.02 4.35
C PRO A 229 -4.88 -12.29 3.53
N THR A 230 -4.16 -12.99 2.64
CA THR A 230 -2.99 -12.47 1.92
C THR A 230 -3.30 -12.09 0.48
N GLY A 231 -4.21 -12.79 -0.20
CA GLY A 231 -4.48 -12.65 -1.62
C GLY A 231 -3.56 -13.45 -2.54
N LEU A 232 -2.89 -14.49 -2.03
CA LEU A 232 -2.13 -15.42 -2.86
C LEU A 232 -3.06 -16.38 -3.62
N SER A 233 -4.19 -16.75 -3.01
CA SER A 233 -5.18 -17.59 -3.66
C SER A 233 -5.93 -16.83 -4.74
N SER A 234 -6.02 -17.39 -5.95
CA SER A 234 -6.87 -16.82 -7.00
C SER A 234 -8.38 -16.94 -6.72
N ARG A 235 -8.75 -17.67 -5.65
CA ARG A 235 -10.12 -17.74 -5.15
C ARG A 235 -10.50 -16.54 -4.28
N ASN A 236 -9.55 -15.67 -3.91
CA ASN A 236 -9.87 -14.34 -3.41
C ASN A 236 -10.28 -13.46 -4.59
N GLN A 237 -11.58 -13.19 -4.68
CA GLN A 237 -12.19 -12.53 -5.82
C GLN A 237 -13.11 -11.40 -5.36
N SER A 238 -13.23 -10.38 -6.20
CA SER A 238 -14.10 -9.22 -5.98
C SER A 238 -14.34 -8.51 -7.31
N SER A 239 -15.35 -7.65 -7.35
CA SER A 239 -15.56 -6.66 -8.41
C SER A 239 -14.87 -5.32 -8.09
N ALA A 240 -14.74 -4.43 -9.08
CA ALA A 240 -14.15 -3.11 -8.86
C ALA A 240 -15.06 -2.20 -8.02
N ARG A 241 -16.38 -2.34 -8.15
CA ARG A 241 -17.37 -1.65 -7.32
C ARG A 241 -17.26 -2.04 -5.86
N ASP A 242 -17.12 -3.33 -5.57
CA ASP A 242 -16.92 -3.82 -4.22
C ASP A 242 -15.63 -3.30 -3.59
N LEU A 243 -14.54 -3.32 -4.35
CA LEU A 243 -13.27 -2.75 -3.89
C LEU A 243 -13.37 -1.25 -3.61
N ALA A 244 -14.14 -0.50 -4.40
CA ALA A 244 -14.37 0.92 -4.12
C ALA A 244 -15.12 1.14 -2.80
N ARG A 245 -16.09 0.28 -2.47
CA ARG A 245 -16.75 0.29 -1.15
C ARG A 245 -15.76 -0.01 -0.02
N LEU A 246 -14.93 -1.04 -0.19
CA LEU A 246 -13.89 -1.38 0.79
C LEU A 246 -12.92 -0.21 1.01
N VAL A 247 -12.45 0.44 -0.05
CA VAL A 247 -11.58 1.61 0.04
C VAL A 247 -12.28 2.75 0.78
N ASN A 248 -13.55 3.02 0.48
CA ASN A 248 -14.30 4.07 1.15
C ASN A 248 -14.40 3.84 2.67
N VAL A 249 -14.73 2.62 3.09
CA VAL A 249 -14.80 2.23 4.51
C VAL A 249 -13.41 2.27 5.16
N ALA A 250 -12.40 1.66 4.52
CA ALA A 250 -11.06 1.57 5.07
C ALA A 250 -10.36 2.93 5.17
N HIS A 251 -10.67 3.88 4.29
CA HIS A 251 -10.14 5.24 4.35
C HIS A 251 -10.59 6.00 5.62
N GLY A 252 -11.72 5.60 6.22
CA GLY A 252 -12.19 6.19 7.48
C GLY A 252 -11.29 5.87 8.68
N ASP A 253 -10.42 4.87 8.57
CA ASP A 253 -9.50 4.44 9.64
C ASP A 253 -8.14 5.15 9.52
N PRO A 254 -7.70 5.96 10.51
CA PRO A 254 -6.43 6.66 10.46
C PRO A 254 -5.20 5.74 10.35
N VAL A 255 -5.22 4.58 11.01
CA VAL A 255 -4.11 3.62 10.98
C VAL A 255 -3.99 3.01 9.59
N MET A 256 -5.12 2.66 8.97
CA MET A 256 -5.14 2.18 7.58
C MET A 256 -4.53 3.18 6.61
N ARG A 257 -4.87 4.48 6.76
CA ARG A 257 -4.30 5.55 5.94
C ARG A 257 -2.78 5.61 6.15
N GLU A 258 -2.34 5.85 7.38
CA GLU A 258 -0.93 6.00 7.73
C GLU A 258 -0.07 4.82 7.26
N PHE A 259 -0.48 3.60 7.59
CA PHE A 259 0.31 2.41 7.28
C PHE A 259 0.32 2.13 5.79
N SER A 260 -0.78 2.34 5.07
CA SER A 260 -0.81 2.11 3.62
C SER A 260 -0.04 3.17 2.83
N THR A 261 0.08 4.40 3.32
CA THR A 261 0.74 5.52 2.62
C THR A 261 2.13 5.86 3.14
N SER A 262 2.67 5.09 4.09
CA SER A 262 4.06 5.24 4.51
C SER A 262 5.02 4.91 3.34
N PRO A 263 6.05 5.73 3.06
CA PRO A 263 6.95 5.51 1.92
C PRO A 263 7.91 4.32 2.11
N GLY A 264 8.21 3.97 3.36
CA GLY A 264 9.11 2.89 3.73
C GLY A 264 9.18 2.72 5.26
N TYR A 265 9.69 1.57 5.70
CA TYR A 265 9.80 1.22 7.11
C TYR A 265 10.94 0.23 7.32
N GLU A 266 11.62 0.31 8.45
CA GLU A 266 12.70 -0.61 8.81
C GLU A 266 12.27 -1.43 10.02
N VAL A 267 12.51 -2.75 9.99
CA VAL A 267 12.27 -3.63 11.13
C VAL A 267 13.56 -4.30 11.57
N ALA A 268 13.80 -4.29 12.89
CA ALA A 268 14.88 -5.05 13.49
C ALA A 268 14.45 -6.52 13.65
N VAL A 269 15.23 -7.45 13.09
CA VAL A 269 15.02 -8.90 13.16
C VAL A 269 16.31 -9.54 13.65
N GLY A 270 16.40 -9.75 14.97
CA GLY A 270 17.62 -10.20 15.62
C GLY A 270 18.76 -9.20 15.41
N GLN A 271 19.86 -9.65 14.80
CA GLN A 271 21.04 -8.81 14.49
C GLN A 271 20.96 -8.12 13.12
N ARG A 272 19.81 -8.18 12.43
CA ARG A 272 19.65 -7.64 11.08
C ARG A 272 18.55 -6.58 11.07
N THR A 273 18.72 -5.56 10.24
CA THR A 273 17.63 -4.62 9.90
C THR A 273 17.13 -4.92 8.49
N LEU A 274 15.82 -5.10 8.35
CA LEU A 274 15.17 -5.33 7.06
C LEU A 274 14.46 -4.06 6.59
N GLN A 275 14.73 -3.67 5.34
CA GLN A 275 14.27 -2.42 4.75
C GLN A 275 13.05 -2.63 3.85
N TYR A 276 11.90 -2.08 4.19
CA TYR A 276 10.65 -2.20 3.44
C TYR A 276 10.30 -0.89 2.74
N ASN A 277 9.75 -1.00 1.52
CA ASN A 277 9.35 0.15 0.71
C ASN A 277 7.90 -0.02 0.27
N ASN A 278 7.20 1.10 0.13
CA ASN A 278 5.85 1.07 -0.40
C ASN A 278 5.81 0.46 -1.81
N THR A 279 4.86 -0.44 -2.03
CA THR A 279 4.66 -1.10 -3.34
C THR A 279 4.03 -0.19 -4.39
N ASN A 280 3.37 0.89 -3.97
CA ASN A 280 2.89 1.94 -4.87
C ASN A 280 3.92 3.07 -4.96
N GLY A 281 4.60 3.15 -6.11
CA GLY A 281 5.63 4.18 -6.35
C GLY A 281 5.09 5.62 -6.34
N LEU A 282 3.78 5.83 -6.52
CA LEU A 282 3.18 7.17 -6.48
C LEU A 282 3.17 7.77 -5.07
N VAL A 283 3.26 6.96 -4.02
CA VAL A 283 3.29 7.43 -2.62
C VAL A 283 4.47 8.36 -2.35
N LYS A 284 5.60 8.17 -3.05
CA LYS A 284 6.79 9.04 -2.90
C LYS A 284 6.75 10.28 -3.80
N ASN A 285 5.72 10.43 -4.63
CA ASN A 285 5.61 11.54 -5.55
C ASN A 285 4.83 12.70 -4.88
N PRO A 286 5.44 13.87 -4.66
CA PRO A 286 4.80 15.00 -3.98
C PRO A 286 3.59 15.56 -4.74
N GLU A 287 3.48 15.31 -6.04
CA GLU A 287 2.31 15.71 -6.83
C GLU A 287 1.06 14.94 -6.43
N TRP A 288 1.19 13.77 -5.79
CA TRP A 288 0.08 12.91 -5.43
C TRP A 288 -0.29 13.04 -3.95
N THR A 289 -1.53 13.44 -3.70
CA THR A 289 -2.12 13.34 -2.35
C THR A 289 -2.91 12.05 -2.25
N ILE A 290 -2.28 10.99 -1.73
CA ILE A 290 -2.88 9.65 -1.57
C ILE A 290 -3.31 9.48 -0.11
N GLY A 291 -4.58 9.20 0.13
CA GLY A 291 -5.11 8.94 1.48
C GLY A 291 -5.06 7.48 1.87
N LEU A 292 -5.21 6.55 0.92
CA LEU A 292 -5.10 5.11 1.13
C LEU A 292 -4.70 4.43 -0.17
N GLN A 293 -3.90 3.37 -0.11
CA GLN A 293 -3.60 2.57 -1.32
C GLN A 293 -3.40 1.09 -1.03
N LYS A 294 -3.57 0.26 -2.06
CA LYS A 294 -3.00 -1.08 -2.08
C LYS A 294 -2.69 -1.52 -3.51
N THR A 295 -1.57 -2.23 -3.68
CA THR A 295 -1.24 -2.94 -4.92
C THR A 295 -1.39 -4.45 -4.76
N GLY A 296 -1.51 -5.17 -5.88
CA GLY A 296 -1.52 -6.63 -5.88
C GLY A 296 -1.00 -7.21 -7.20
N TYR A 297 -0.40 -8.40 -7.11
CA TYR A 297 -0.01 -9.18 -8.28
C TYR A 297 0.03 -10.68 -7.95
N ILE A 298 -0.65 -11.46 -8.78
CA ILE A 298 -0.42 -12.89 -9.00
C ILE A 298 -0.65 -13.13 -10.50
N SER A 299 -0.09 -14.20 -11.06
CA SER A 299 -0.19 -14.47 -12.50
C SER A 299 -1.64 -14.52 -12.99
N GLU A 300 -2.57 -15.00 -12.18
CA GLU A 300 -4.00 -15.12 -12.52
C GLU A 300 -4.76 -13.79 -12.47
N ALA A 301 -4.35 -12.88 -11.59
CA ALA A 301 -5.00 -11.58 -11.36
C ALA A 301 -4.47 -10.46 -12.26
N GLY A 302 -3.30 -10.66 -12.87
CA GLY A 302 -2.53 -9.56 -13.42
C GLY A 302 -2.13 -8.56 -12.32
N ARG A 303 -1.86 -7.31 -12.71
CA ARG A 303 -1.45 -6.26 -11.77
C ARG A 303 -2.64 -5.40 -11.37
N CYS A 304 -2.87 -5.31 -10.07
CA CYS A 304 -3.98 -4.58 -9.49
C CYS A 304 -3.49 -3.37 -8.68
N LEU A 305 -4.30 -2.31 -8.65
CA LEU A 305 -4.13 -1.12 -7.82
C LEU A 305 -5.51 -0.64 -7.37
N VAL A 306 -5.61 -0.29 -6.09
CA VAL A 306 -6.67 0.58 -5.59
C VAL A 306 -6.06 1.73 -4.82
N MET A 307 -6.67 2.91 -4.91
CA MET A 307 -6.26 4.03 -4.07
C MET A 307 -7.38 5.06 -3.91
N GLN A 308 -7.37 5.73 -2.76
CA GLN A 308 -8.05 6.99 -2.55
C GLN A 308 -7.03 8.12 -2.73
N THR A 309 -7.38 9.15 -3.50
CA THR A 309 -6.49 10.28 -3.78
C THR A 309 -7.28 11.58 -4.01
N HIS A 310 -6.62 12.72 -3.80
CA HIS A 310 -7.21 14.03 -4.08
C HIS A 310 -6.68 14.57 -5.41
N ILE A 311 -7.59 14.89 -6.34
CA ILE A 311 -7.26 15.40 -7.68
C ILE A 311 -8.25 16.49 -8.04
N ALA A 312 -7.75 17.65 -8.49
CA ALA A 312 -8.58 18.79 -8.93
C ALA A 312 -9.70 19.16 -7.93
N GLY A 313 -9.40 19.12 -6.61
CA GLY A 313 -10.36 19.42 -5.54
C GLY A 313 -11.35 18.31 -5.21
N ARG A 314 -11.25 17.14 -5.85
CA ARG A 314 -12.13 15.98 -5.64
C ARG A 314 -11.43 14.86 -4.91
N LYS A 315 -12.14 14.16 -4.02
CA LYS A 315 -11.68 12.92 -3.42
C LYS A 315 -12.08 11.76 -4.33
N LEU A 316 -11.12 11.12 -4.96
CA LEU A 316 -11.39 10.05 -5.91
C LEU A 316 -10.94 8.70 -5.35
N ILE A 317 -11.77 7.68 -5.57
CA ILE A 317 -11.40 6.28 -5.40
C ILE A 317 -11.17 5.70 -6.79
N MET A 318 -9.97 5.18 -7.03
CA MET A 318 -9.57 4.55 -8.28
C MET A 318 -9.31 3.07 -8.06
N VAL A 319 -9.90 2.23 -8.90
CA VAL A 319 -9.72 0.78 -8.91
C VAL A 319 -9.31 0.35 -10.31
N PHE A 320 -8.18 -0.34 -10.40
CA PHE A 320 -7.61 -0.88 -11.64
C PHE A 320 -7.26 -2.35 -11.42
N LEU A 321 -7.90 -3.26 -12.15
CA LEU A 321 -7.63 -4.69 -12.07
C LEU A 321 -7.06 -5.22 -13.38
N ASP A 322 -6.21 -6.23 -13.26
CA ASP A 322 -5.62 -6.94 -14.40
C ASP A 322 -4.98 -6.01 -15.44
N SER A 323 -4.12 -5.12 -14.95
CA SER A 323 -3.34 -4.18 -15.77
C SER A 323 -2.19 -4.87 -16.51
N ALA A 324 -2.13 -4.68 -17.82
CA ALA A 324 -1.13 -5.29 -18.69
C ALA A 324 0.22 -4.55 -18.60
N GLY A 325 1.30 -5.21 -18.17
CA GLY A 325 2.65 -4.63 -18.09
C GLY A 325 3.02 -4.05 -16.71
N LYS A 326 4.33 -3.86 -16.46
CA LYS A 326 4.86 -3.62 -15.10
C LYS A 326 4.34 -2.34 -14.42
N PHE A 327 4.23 -1.26 -15.18
CA PHE A 327 3.93 0.09 -14.69
C PHE A 327 2.57 0.63 -15.14
N SER A 328 1.82 -0.15 -15.92
CA SER A 328 0.61 0.32 -16.58
C SER A 328 -0.46 0.83 -15.62
N ARG A 329 -0.70 0.17 -14.49
CA ARG A 329 -1.68 0.65 -13.49
C ARG A 329 -1.34 2.02 -12.91
N LEU A 330 -0.05 2.37 -12.82
CA LEU A 330 0.38 3.72 -12.41
C LEU A 330 0.18 4.72 -13.55
N GLY A 331 0.41 4.28 -14.80
CA GLY A 331 0.10 5.06 -15.99
C GLY A 331 -1.41 5.27 -16.18
N ASP A 332 -2.25 4.28 -15.86
CA ASP A 332 -3.72 4.39 -15.85
C ASP A 332 -4.15 5.46 -14.85
N ALA A 333 -3.60 5.42 -13.63
CA ALA A 333 -3.83 6.47 -12.63
C ALA A 333 -3.43 7.87 -13.15
N GLN A 334 -2.28 8.01 -13.80
CA GLN A 334 -1.85 9.29 -14.39
C GLN A 334 -2.76 9.76 -15.52
N ARG A 335 -3.22 8.85 -16.39
CA ARG A 335 -4.18 9.18 -17.46
C ARG A 335 -5.51 9.67 -16.90
N VAL A 336 -6.05 9.00 -15.89
CA VAL A 336 -7.25 9.43 -15.18
C VAL A 336 -7.04 10.80 -14.53
N ARG A 337 -5.89 11.01 -13.87
CA ARG A 337 -5.56 12.31 -13.27
C ARG A 337 -5.60 13.43 -14.30
N HIS A 338 -4.83 13.32 -15.38
CA HIS A 338 -4.77 14.36 -16.42
C HIS A 338 -6.15 14.62 -17.03
N TRP A 339 -6.93 13.56 -17.26
CA TRP A 339 -8.29 13.70 -17.76
C TRP A 339 -9.18 14.46 -16.78
N VAL A 340 -9.19 14.11 -15.49
CA VAL A 340 -9.96 14.83 -14.46
C VAL A 340 -9.52 16.30 -14.35
N GLU A 341 -8.23 16.59 -14.39
CA GLU A 341 -7.69 17.95 -14.37
C GLU A 341 -8.08 18.76 -15.61
N SER A 342 -8.35 18.10 -16.74
CA SER A 342 -8.82 18.76 -17.98
C SER A 342 -10.33 19.04 -17.99
N LEU A 343 -11.11 18.42 -17.09
CA LEU A 343 -12.54 18.65 -17.03
C LEU A 343 -12.82 20.08 -16.55
N PRO A 344 -13.80 20.79 -17.13
CA PRO A 344 -14.20 22.10 -16.63
C PRO A 344 -14.59 21.99 -15.16
N THR A 345 -13.88 22.69 -14.27
CA THR A 345 -14.23 22.70 -12.85
C THR A 345 -15.65 23.26 -12.71
N LEU A 346 -16.52 22.58 -11.96
CA LEU A 346 -17.85 23.10 -11.62
C LEU A 346 -17.77 24.51 -10.96
N GLY A 347 -16.64 24.83 -10.33
CA GLY A 347 -16.33 26.16 -9.79
C GLY A 347 -16.19 27.27 -10.84
N ALA A 348 -15.68 26.97 -12.04
CA ALA A 348 -15.58 27.96 -13.12
C ALA A 348 -16.97 28.35 -13.67
N LYS A 349 -17.92 27.42 -13.71
CA LYS A 349 -19.30 27.72 -14.15
C LYS A 349 -20.06 28.61 -13.16
N LEU A 350 -19.83 28.48 -11.85
CA LEU A 350 -20.46 29.30 -10.82
C LEU A 350 -19.89 30.72 -10.71
N GLN A 351 -18.61 30.92 -11.06
CA GLN A 351 -18.03 32.27 -11.14
C GLN A 351 -18.46 33.00 -12.42
N ALA A 352 -18.61 32.29 -13.55
CA ALA A 352 -19.10 32.86 -14.79
C ALA A 352 -20.57 33.30 -14.74
N THR A 353 -21.42 32.65 -13.92
CA THR A 353 -22.84 33.05 -13.73
C THR A 353 -23.05 34.18 -12.71
N ARG A 354 -22.04 34.51 -11.89
CA ARG A 354 -22.10 35.64 -10.95
C ARG A 354 -21.47 36.93 -11.49
N ALA A 355 -20.83 36.85 -12.65
CA ALA A 355 -20.18 37.98 -13.32
C ALA A 355 -20.89 38.40 -14.63
N GLY A 356 -22.09 37.87 -14.88
CA GLY A 356 -22.92 38.13 -16.06
C GLY A 356 -24.20 38.87 -15.74
#